data_AF-A0A1C0TSW8-F1
#
_entry.id   AF-A0A1C0TSW8-F1
#
_cell.length_a   1.000
_cell.length_b   1.000
_cell.length_c   1.000
_cell.angle_alpha   90.00
_cell.angle_beta   90.00
_cell.angle_gamma   90.00
#
_symmetry.space_group_name_H-M   'P 1'
#
loop_
_entity.id
_entity.type
_entity.pdbx_description
1 polymer ?
#
loop_
_entity_poly.entity_id
_entity_poly.type
_entity_poly.pdbx_seq_one_letter_code
_entity_poly.pdbx_strand_id
1 'polypeptide(L)' 'MVKPFHITRLKTSIGILRLTGELGNSQLRGGIIYHKVEVMGTDGWLELDLSSNSVKNALTQIEHVVLAHLS' A
#
# COMPACT_ATOMS: atom_id res chain seq x y z
N MET A 1 -14.70 10.31 6.97
CA MET A 1 -14.00 9.62 8.06
C MET A 1 -12.86 8.85 7.44
N VAL A 2 -11.64 8.96 7.97
CA VAL A 2 -10.51 8.12 7.52
C VAL A 2 -10.63 6.74 8.17
N LYS A 3 -10.49 5.67 7.37
CA LYS A 3 -10.54 4.28 7.87
C LYS A 3 -9.12 3.72 7.90
N PRO A 4 -8.51 3.49 9.08
CA PRO A 4 -7.19 2.90 9.15
C PRO A 4 -7.23 1.44 8.69
N PHE A 5 -6.11 0.97 8.13
CA PHE A 5 -5.93 -0.42 7.76
C PHE A 5 -4.52 -0.92 8.07
N HIS A 6 -4.43 -2.23 8.27
CA HIS A 6 -3.17 -2.95 8.41
C HIS A 6 -3.29 -4.28 7.65
N ILE A 7 -2.47 -4.44 6.60
CA ILE A 7 -2.41 -5.65 5.78
C ILE A 7 -1.07 -6.31 6.02
N THR A 8 -1.08 -7.52 6.57
CA THR A 8 0.15 -8.25 6.95
C THR A 8 0.81 -8.96 5.77
N ARG A 9 0.04 -9.29 4.72
CA ARG A 9 0.51 -9.97 3.52
C ARG A 9 -0.47 -9.75 2.35
N LEU A 10 -0.04 -9.06 1.31
CA LEU A 10 -0.78 -8.86 0.06
C LEU A 10 0.10 -9.23 -1.13
N LYS A 11 -0.34 -10.19 -1.95
CA LYS A 11 0.36 -10.51 -3.20
C LYS A 11 -0.06 -9.52 -4.28
N THR A 12 0.92 -8.88 -4.90
CA THR A 12 0.74 -7.88 -5.96
C THR A 12 1.66 -8.18 -7.15
N SER A 13 1.54 -7.40 -8.23
CA SER A 13 2.45 -7.48 -9.37
C SER A 13 3.89 -7.05 -9.04
N ILE A 14 4.09 -6.26 -7.97
CA ILE A 14 5.42 -5.78 -7.56
C ILE A 14 6.03 -6.59 -6.40
N GLY A 15 5.34 -7.64 -5.93
CA GLY A 15 5.80 -8.51 -4.87
C GLY A 15 4.76 -8.79 -3.78
N ILE A 16 5.19 -9.43 -2.70
CA ILE A 16 4.40 -9.61 -1.50
C ILE A 16 4.63 -8.41 -0.59
N LEU A 17 3.59 -7.66 -0.30
CA LEU A 17 3.64 -6.43 0.49
C LEU A 17 3.00 -6.60 1.86
N ARG A 18 3.51 -5.82 2.81
CA ARG A 18 2.86 -5.50 4.09
C ARG A 18 2.62 -4.00 4.11
N LEU A 19 1.40 -3.60 4.42
CA LEU A 19 0.92 -2.23 4.22
C LEU A 19 0.23 -1.73 5.49
N THR A 20 0.54 -0.51 5.91
CA THR A 20 -0.21 0.21 6.96
C THR A 20 -0.54 1.59 6.43
N GLY A 21 -1.78 2.04 6.66
CA GLY A 21 -2.25 3.31 6.10
C GLY A 21 -3.69 3.61 6.45
N GLU A 22 -4.25 4.58 5.74
CA GLU A 22 -5.63 5.03 5.89
C GLU A 22 -6.31 5.17 4.52
N LEU A 23 -7.59 4.77 4.46
CA LEU A 23 -8.45 5.03 3.32
C LEU A 23 -9.06 6.44 3.44
N GLY A 24 -8.80 7.29 2.45
CA GLY A 24 -9.43 8.60 2.32
C GLY A 24 -10.94 8.54 2.05
N ASN A 25 -11.64 9.65 2.32
CA ASN A 25 -13.10 9.73 2.17
C ASN A 25 -13.48 9.74 0.68
N SER A 26 -14.50 8.96 0.28
CA SER A 26 -14.82 8.62 -1.12
C SER A 26 -15.25 9.79 -2.03
N GLN A 27 -15.44 11.00 -1.50
CA GLN A 27 -15.91 12.17 -2.27
C GLN A 27 -14.80 12.87 -3.07
N LEU A 28 -13.53 12.59 -2.77
CA LEU A 28 -12.37 13.06 -3.52
C LEU A 28 -11.55 11.83 -3.89
N ARG A 29 -11.91 11.15 -4.99
CA ARG A 29 -11.20 9.97 -5.58
C ARG A 29 -10.34 9.24 -4.55
N GLY A 30 -10.99 8.40 -3.73
CA GLY A 30 -10.42 7.76 -2.54
C GLY A 30 -8.98 7.32 -2.73
N GLY A 31 -8.07 8.17 -2.28
CA GLY A 31 -6.64 7.90 -2.30
C GLY A 31 -6.26 7.13 -1.05
N ILE A 32 -5.46 6.09 -1.24
CA ILE A 32 -4.82 5.40 -0.13
C ILE A 32 -3.68 6.28 0.40
N ILE A 33 -3.69 6.57 1.70
CA ILE A 33 -2.56 7.20 2.39
C ILE A 33 -1.74 6.07 3.01
N TYR A 34 -0.56 5.80 2.45
CA TYR A 34 0.37 4.82 3.01
C TYR A 34 1.23 5.47 4.10
N HIS A 35 1.29 4.83 5.27
CA HIS A 35 2.19 5.20 6.37
C HIS A 35 3.43 4.31 6.42
N LYS A 36 3.27 3.02 6.08
CA LYS A 36 4.36 2.06 6.00
C LYS A 36 4.11 1.06 4.89
N VAL A 37 5.12 0.82 4.07
CA VAL A 37 5.10 -0.22 3.03
C VAL A 37 6.37 -1.03 3.15
N GLU A 38 6.22 -2.34 3.29
CA GLU A 38 7.32 -3.28 3.31
C GLU A 38 7.11 -4.31 2.20
N VAL A 39 8.19 -4.67 1.50
CA VAL A 39 8.20 -5.75 0.51
C VAL A 39 8.97 -6.94 1.06
N MET A 40 8.47 -8.16 0.80
CA MET A 40 9.19 -9.39 1.16
C MET A 40 10.39 -9.57 0.23
N GLY A 41 11.60 -9.49 0.80
CA GLY A 41 12.85 -9.92 0.19
C GLY A 41 13.23 -11.35 0.60
N THR A 42 14.47 -11.73 0.31
CA THR A 42 15.05 -13.04 0.68
C THR A 42 15.20 -13.19 2.19
N ASP A 43 15.63 -12.13 2.86
CA ASP A 43 16.02 -12.13 4.27
C ASP A 43 14.96 -11.50 5.19
N GLY A 44 13.75 -11.27 4.67
CA GLY A 44 12.63 -10.72 5.42
C GLY A 44 12.00 -9.50 4.77
N TRP A 45 11.44 -8.62 5.60
CA TRP A 45 10.71 -7.44 5.15
C TRP A 45 11.66 -6.27 4.94
N LEU A 46 11.61 -5.67 3.76
CA LEU A 46 12.33 -4.46 3.40
C LEU A 46 11.36 -3.29 3.33
N GLU A 47 11.56 -2.28 4.17
CA GLU A 47 10.75 -1.06 4.13
C GLU A 47 11.08 -0.21 2.89
N LEU A 48 10.04 0.27 2.21
CA LEU A 48 10.16 1.10 1.02
C LEU A 48 10.15 2.59 1.38
N ASP A 49 11.00 3.36 0.70
CA ASP A 49 11.02 4.82 0.84
C ASP A 49 9.79 5.45 0.16
N LEU A 50 8.81 5.85 0.98
CA LEU A 50 7.59 6.51 0.52
C LEU A 50 7.82 7.93 -0.03
N SER A 51 8.99 8.52 0.14
CA SER A 51 9.34 9.80 -0.49
C SER A 51 9.74 9.61 -1.96
N SER A 52 10.22 8.43 -2.33
CA SER A 52 10.70 8.09 -3.69
C SER A 52 9.58 8.08 -4.74
N ASN A 53 9.83 8.72 -5.88
CA ASN A 53 8.91 8.71 -7.02
C ASN A 53 8.74 7.31 -7.62
N SER A 54 9.77 6.46 -7.60
CA SER A 54 9.65 5.09 -8.11
C SER A 54 8.71 4.25 -7.25
N VAL A 55 8.79 4.38 -5.93
CA VAL A 55 7.91 3.70 -4.98
C VAL A 55 6.48 4.22 -5.12
N LYS A 56 6.28 5.54 -5.20
CA LYS A 56 4.95 6.13 -5.44
C LYS A 56 4.31 5.60 -6.72
N ASN A 57 5.06 5.58 -7.82
CA ASN A 57 4.58 5.05 -9.10
C ASN A 57 4.21 3.56 -8.99
N ALA A 58 5.02 2.76 -8.30
CA ALA A 58 4.74 1.34 -8.07
C ALA A 58 3.46 1.13 -7.23
N LEU A 59 3.25 1.95 -6.20
CA LEU A 59 2.05 1.90 -5.36
C LEU A 59 0.78 2.28 -6.13
N THR A 60 0.85 3.26 -7.01
CA THR A 60 -0.28 3.62 -7.91
C THR A 60 -0.67 2.44 -8.81
N GLN A 61 0.28 1.64 -9.28
CA GLN A 61 0.00 0.48 -10.12
C GLN A 61 -0.77 -0.63 -9.39
N ILE A 62 -0.60 -0.74 -8.06
CA ILE A 62 -1.22 -1.79 -7.25
C ILE A 62 -2.39 -1.28 -6.40
N GLU A 63 -2.73 0.01 -6.47
CA GLU A 63 -3.78 0.65 -5.66
C GLU A 63 -5.12 -0.09 -5.77
N HIS A 64 -5.53 -0.49 -6.98
CA HIS A 64 -6.75 -1.27 -7.20
C HIS A 64 -6.76 -2.61 -6.45
N VAL A 65 -5.60 -3.27 -6.32
CA VAL A 65 -5.45 -4.54 -5.58
C VAL A 65 -5.64 -4.30 -4.09
N VAL A 66 -5.10 -3.19 -3.57
CA VAL A 66 -5.23 -2.82 -2.16
C VAL A 66 -6.67 -2.47 -1.83
N LEU A 67 -7.33 -1.67 -2.68
CA LEU A 67 -8.75 -1.33 -2.52
C LEU A 67 -9.64 -2.58 -2.55
N ALA A 68 -9.39 -3.51 -3.48
CA ALA A 68 -10.12 -4.78 -3.55
C ALA A 68 -9.93 -5.66 -2.30
N HIS A 69 -8.75 -5.63 -1.68
CA HIS A 69 -8.48 -6.38 -0.44
C HIS A 69 -9.16 -5.77 0.80
N LEU A 70 -9.37 -4.45 0.82
CA LEU A 70 -9.95 -3.72 1.97
C LEU A 70 -11.47 -3.58 1.93
N SER A 71 -12.10 -4.01 0.83
CA SER A 71 -13.56 -3.96 0.60
C SER A 71 -14.29 -5.08 1.32
#